data_AF-A0A7Y4Z523-F1
#
_entry.id   AF-A0A7Y4Z523-F1
#
_cell.length_a   1.000
_cell.length_b   1.000
_cell.length_c   1.000
_cell.angle_alpha   90.00
_cell.angle_beta   90.00
_cell.angle_gamma   90.00
#
_symmetry.space_group_name_H-M   'P 1'
#
loop_
_entity.id
_entity.type
_entity.pdbx_description
1 polymer ?
#
loop_
_entity_poly.entity_id
_entity_poly.type
_entity_poly.pdbx_seq_one_letter_code
_entity_poly.pdbx_strand_id
1 'polypeptide(L)' 'MEKISDELEQKVIELIKKNKIIEAVAIVQNELKLGLRISKEIVDKYRK' A
#
# COMPACT_ATOMS: atom_id res chain seq x y z
N MET A 1 8.48 -3.54 13.22
CA MET A 1 7.89 -3.14 11.93
C MET A 1 6.63 -3.95 11.77
N GLU A 2 5.47 -3.31 11.75
CA GLU A 2 4.23 -3.97 11.30
C GLU A 2 4.43 -4.36 9.84
N LYS A 3 4.72 -5.64 9.61
CA LYS A 3 4.76 -6.19 8.26
C LYS A 3 3.32 -6.39 7.83
N ILE A 4 2.92 -5.68 6.78
CA ILE A 4 1.75 -6.08 6.01
C ILE A 4 1.94 -7.51 5.51
N SER A 5 0.86 -8.28 5.39
CA SER A 5 0.92 -9.64 4.86
C SER A 5 1.64 -9.67 3.52
N ASP A 6 2.45 -10.71 3.25
CA ASP A 6 3.20 -10.87 1.99
C ASP A 6 2.32 -10.71 0.75
N GLU A 7 1.07 -11.16 0.79
CA GLU A 7 0.10 -11.00 -0.30
C GLU A 7 -0.29 -9.52 -0.54
N LEU A 8 -0.45 -8.74 0.52
CA LEU A 8 -0.78 -7.33 0.42
C LEU A 8 0.41 -6.53 -0.11
N GLU A 9 1.61 -6.86 0.37
CA GLU A 9 2.86 -6.26 -0.10
C GLU A 9 3.04 -6.48 -1.62
N GLN A 10 2.86 -7.70 -2.10
CA GLN A 10 2.94 -7.99 -3.53
C GLN A 10 1.92 -7.21 -4.35
N LYS A 11 0.65 -7.14 -3.89
CA LYS A 11 -0.39 -6.35 -4.57
C LYS A 11 -0.05 -4.86 -4.62
N VAL A 12 0.46 -4.31 -3.53
CA VAL A 12 0.88 -2.91 -3.46
C VAL A 12 2.02 -2.63 -4.44
N ILE A 13 3.04 -3.50 -4.48
CA ILE A 13 4.17 -3.38 -5.41
C ILE A 13 3.70 -3.48 -6.87
N GLU A 14 2.81 -4.42 -7.19
CA GLU A 14 2.22 -4.54 -8.53
C GLU A 14 1.45 -3.29 -8.95
N LEU A 15 0.64 -2.73 -8.05
CA LEU A 15 -0.12 -1.51 -8.30
C LEU A 15 0.81 -0.31 -8.49
N ILE A 16 1.88 -0.20 -7.70
CA ILE A 16 2.93 0.82 -7.86
C ILE A 16 3.60 0.70 -9.23
N LYS A 17 4.01 -0.52 -9.64
CA LYS A 17 4.61 -0.78 -10.97
C LYS A 17 3.67 -0.41 -12.13
N LYS A 18 2.36 -0.58 -11.94
CA LYS A 18 1.32 -0.20 -12.90
C LYS A 18 0.95 1.30 -12.83
N ASN A 19 1.67 2.09 -12.04
CA ASN A 19 1.42 3.52 -11.78
C ASN A 19 0.03 3.79 -11.16
N LYS A 20 -0.59 2.77 -10.54
CA LYS A 20 -1.90 2.81 -9.89
C LYS A 20 -1.78 3.13 -8.40
N ILE A 21 -1.16 4.27 -8.07
CA ILE A 21 -0.85 4.67 -6.69
C ILE A 21 -2.12 4.83 -5.84
N ILE A 22 -3.19 5.38 -6.42
CA ILE A 22 -4.47 5.58 -5.71
C ILE A 22 -5.06 4.22 -5.29
N GLU A 23 -5.03 3.22 -6.17
CA GLU A 23 -5.50 1.87 -5.84
C GLU A 23 -4.59 1.19 -4.80
N ALA A 24 -3.28 1.39 -4.88
CA ALA A 24 -2.34 0.91 -3.87
C ALA A 24 -2.62 1.50 -2.48
N VAL A 25 -2.97 2.79 -2.41
CA VAL A 25 -3.35 3.43 -1.14
C VAL A 25 -4.70 2.92 -0.66
N ALA A 26 -5.66 2.74 -1.56
CA ALA A 26 -6.99 2.23 -1.23
C ALA A 26 -6.94 0.78 -0.70
N ILE A 27 -6.10 -0.09 -1.26
CA ILE A 27 -6.01 -1.48 -0.79
C ILE A 27 -5.37 -1.54 0.61
N VAL A 28 -4.30 -0.78 0.85
CA VAL A 28 -3.66 -0.67 2.17
C VAL A 28 -4.63 -0.09 3.20
N GLN A 29 -5.39 0.93 2.81
CA GLN A 29 -6.41 1.55 3.65
C GLN A 29 -7.52 0.57 4.04
N ASN A 30 -8.05 -0.19 3.08
CA ASN A 30 -9.14 -1.13 3.33
C ASN A 30 -8.69 -2.32 4.18
N GLU A 31 -7.53 -2.89 3.88
CA GLU A 31 -7.02 -4.10 4.55
C GLU A 31 -6.58 -3.81 5.98
N LEU A 32 -5.92 -2.66 6.21
CA LEU A 32 -5.39 -2.30 7.52
C LEU A 32 -6.33 -1.40 8.32
N LYS A 33 -7.45 -0.96 7.71
CA LYS A 33 -8.38 0.04 8.28
C LYS A 33 -7.67 1.28 8.82
N LEU A 34 -6.57 1.67 8.16
CA LEU A 34 -5.74 2.80 8.56
C LEU A 34 -6.28 4.11 7.98
N GLY A 35 -5.87 5.23 8.57
CA GLY A 35 -6.14 6.54 7.98
C GLY A 35 -5.47 6.70 6.61
N LEU A 36 -6.07 7.53 5.75
CA LEU A 36 -5.56 7.83 4.40
C LEU A 36 -4.08 8.26 4.41
N ARG A 37 -3.70 9.07 5.41
CA ARG A 37 -2.32 9.57 5.57
C ARG A 37 -1.33 8.44 5.80
N ILE A 38 -1.62 7.54 6.73
CA ILE A 38 -0.77 6.40 7.07
C ILE A 38 -0.69 5.44 5.88
N SER A 39 -1.82 5.17 5.23
CA SER A 39 -1.89 4.30 4.05
C SER A 39 -1.02 4.82 2.91
N LYS A 40 -1.02 6.14 2.68
CA LYS A 40 -0.13 6.79 1.71
C LYS A 40 1.33 6.65 2.10
N GLU A 41 1.70 6.87 3.36
CA GLU A 41 3.08 6.71 3.83
C GLU A 41 3.59 5.29 3.68
N ILE A 42 2.75 4.28 3.86
CA ILE A 42 3.10 2.87 3.63
C ILE A 42 3.42 2.67 2.14
N VAL A 43 2.51 3.06 1.24
CA VAL A 43 2.72 2.91 -0.22
C VAL A 43 3.95 3.68 -0.70
N ASP A 44 4.20 4.87 -0.16
CA ASP A 44 5.35 5.70 -0.52
C ASP A 44 6.69 5.04 -0.15
N LYS A 45 6.75 4.29 0.96
CA LYS A 45 7.93 3.47 1.32
C LYS A 45 8.26 2.39 0.29
N TYR A 46 7.25 1.84 -0.39
CA TYR A 46 7.42 0.82 -1.42
C TYR A 46 7.70 1.39 -2.82
N ARG A 47 7.62 2.71 -2.99
CA ARG A 47 7.93 3.40 -4.25
C ARG A 47 9.41 3.76 -4.37
N LYS A 48 10.13 3.83 -3.24
CA LYS A 48 11.52 4.26 -3.16
C LYS A 48 12.48 3.14 -3.55
#